data_AF-I7IYQ3-F1
#
_entry.id   AF-I7IYQ3-F1
#
_cell.length_a   1.000
_cell.length_b   1.000
_cell.length_c   1.000
_cell.angle_alpha   90.00
_cell.angle_beta   90.00
_cell.angle_gamma   90.00
#
_symmetry.space_group_name_H-M   'P 1'
#
loop_
_entity.id
_entity.type
_entity.pdbx_description
1 polymer ?
#
loop_
_entity_poly.entity_id
_entity_poly.type
_entity_poly.pdbx_seq_one_letter_code
_entity_poly.pdbx_strand_id
1 'polypeptide(L)'
;MRPKGAYRYCLPIKNNKIIDLIKEFQIKQKKYLNEYGLKNTSGYIFLNLHNYRSISSNNQLPVTQASLNDMLKAACSKSGIEKQKNSVLALYSLRVYLSSLLGNDNRISNMYACQRMGNTIQVFLSTYVKENRESYKQNSRLWSC
;
A
#
# COMPACT_ATOMS: atom_id res chain seq x y z
N MET A 1 19.26 -10.56 -1.84
CA MET A 1 18.96 -9.42 -0.93
C MET A 1 19.31 -8.11 -1.63
N ARG A 2 18.52 -7.04 -1.46
CA ARG A 2 18.87 -5.72 -2.05
C ARG A 2 20.01 -5.07 -1.24
N PRO A 3 20.94 -4.35 -1.90
CA PRO A 3 22.07 -3.71 -1.24
C PRO A 3 21.60 -2.59 -0.29
N LYS A 4 22.32 -2.43 0.83
CA LYS A 4 22.16 -1.29 1.74
C LYS A 4 22.38 0.02 0.95
N GLY A 5 21.49 1.00 1.12
CA GLY A 5 21.56 2.30 0.44
C GLY A 5 20.71 2.42 -0.84
N ALA A 6 20.13 1.33 -1.33
CA ALA A 6 19.16 1.39 -2.42
C ALA A 6 17.84 2.02 -1.94
N TYR A 7 17.57 3.26 -2.32
CA TYR A 7 16.29 3.92 -2.05
C TYR A 7 15.26 3.55 -3.12
N ARG A 8 13.99 3.46 -2.72
CA ARG A 8 12.88 3.40 -3.67
C ARG A 8 12.44 4.81 -3.94
N TYR A 9 12.35 5.17 -5.22
CA TYR A 9 11.72 6.43 -5.61
C TYR A 9 10.22 6.33 -5.28
N CYS A 10 9.81 6.96 -4.18
CA CYS A 10 8.41 7.09 -3.80
C CYS A 10 7.81 8.28 -4.55
N LEU A 11 6.64 8.09 -5.16
CA LEU A 11 5.94 9.19 -5.80
C LEU A 11 5.46 10.18 -4.73
N PRO A 12 5.51 11.50 -5.00
CA PRO A 12 4.88 12.47 -4.14
C PRO A 12 3.36 12.22 -4.13
N ILE A 13 2.77 12.25 -2.93
CA ILE A 13 1.32 12.21 -2.79
C ILE A 13 0.79 13.55 -3.29
N LYS A 14 0.11 13.55 -4.45
CA LYS A 14 -0.46 14.78 -5.05
C LYS A 14 -1.90 15.06 -4.62
N ASN A 15 -2.56 14.08 -4.00
CA ASN A 15 -3.97 14.21 -3.63
C ASN A 15 -4.10 14.94 -2.28
N ASN A 16 -4.59 16.18 -2.31
CA ASN A 16 -4.77 17.00 -1.10
C ASN A 16 -5.64 16.33 -0.05
N LYS A 17 -6.70 15.61 -0.43
CA LYS A 17 -7.56 14.90 0.54
C LYS A 17 -6.78 13.86 1.35
N ILE A 18 -5.82 13.17 0.72
CA ILE A 18 -4.97 12.20 1.40
C ILE A 18 -3.98 12.92 2.33
N ILE A 19 -3.40 14.04 1.87
CA ILE A 19 -2.50 14.85 2.68
C ILE A 19 -3.23 15.37 3.93
N ASP A 20 -4.45 15.87 3.77
CA ASP A 20 -5.26 16.40 4.86
C ASP A 20 -5.65 15.29 5.84
N LEU A 21 -5.99 14.09 5.36
CA LEU A 21 -6.26 12.93 6.20
C LEU A 21 -5.03 12.50 7.02
N ILE A 22 -3.83 12.55 6.43
CA ILE A 22 -2.58 12.27 7.15
C ILE A 22 -2.33 13.35 8.22
N LYS A 23 -2.55 14.63 7.90
CA LYS A 23 -2.41 15.72 8.87
C LYS A 23 -3.41 15.58 10.02
N GLU A 24 -4.67 15.27 9.72
CA GLU A 24 -5.70 15.04 10.73
C GLU A 24 -5.33 13.87 11.65
N PHE A 25 -4.83 12.79 11.08
CA PHE A 25 -4.32 11.65 11.85
C PHE A 25 -3.19 12.08 12.81
N GLN A 26 -2.21 12.84 12.31
CA GLN A 26 -1.11 13.35 13.13
C GLN A 26 -1.59 14.27 14.26
N ILE A 27 -2.56 15.14 13.99
CA ILE A 27 -3.17 16.02 15.01
C ILE A 27 -3.83 15.18 16.10
N LYS A 28 -4.65 14.19 15.73
CA LYS A 28 -5.31 13.28 16.70
C LYS A 28 -4.30 12.47 17.51
N GLN A 29 -3.27 11.93 16.86
CA GLN A 29 -2.19 11.22 17.52
C GLN A 29 -1.47 12.12 18.53
N LYS A 30 -1.14 13.37 18.15
CA LYS A 30 -0.49 14.33 19.05
C LYS A 30 -1.39 14.70 20.24
N LYS A 31 -2.69 14.90 20.00
CA LYS A 31 -3.65 15.18 21.07
C LYS A 31 -3.70 14.03 22.09
N TYR A 32 -3.80 12.80 21.61
CA TYR A 32 -3.77 11.60 22.47
C TYR A 32 -2.48 11.55 23.29
N LEU A 33 -1.31 11.71 22.64
CA LEU A 33 -0.04 11.68 23.35
C LEU A 33 0.05 12.76 24.43
N ASN A 34 -0.38 13.99 24.14
CA ASN A 34 -0.37 15.09 25.10
C ASN A 34 -1.28 14.83 26.31
N GLU A 35 -2.48 14.28 26.09
CA GLU A 35 -3.45 13.95 27.14
C GLU A 35 -2.86 12.98 28.18
N TYR A 36 -2.02 12.04 27.73
CA TYR A 36 -1.34 11.08 28.59
C TYR A 36 0.11 11.45 28.94
N GLY A 37 0.56 12.68 28.65
CA GLY A 37 1.93 13.13 28.94
C GLY A 37 3.04 12.40 28.17
N LEU A 38 2.69 11.74 27.05
CA LEU A 38 3.60 11.02 26.18
C LEU A 38 4.12 11.93 25.04
N LYS A 39 5.23 11.53 24.41
CA LYS A 39 5.80 12.22 23.25
C LYS A 39 6.17 11.24 22.16
N ASN A 40 6.02 11.62 20.89
CA ASN A 40 6.53 10.85 19.76
C ASN A 40 8.00 11.20 19.51
N THR A 41 8.93 10.38 20.02
CA THR A 41 10.38 10.59 19.87
C THR A 41 10.93 9.96 18.60
N SER A 42 10.23 8.99 18.03
CA SER A 42 10.62 8.27 16.81
C SER A 42 10.29 9.00 15.51
N GLY A 43 9.35 9.95 15.54
CA GLY A 43 8.90 10.67 14.35
C GLY A 43 8.02 9.84 13.42
N TYR A 44 7.51 8.69 13.86
CA TYR A 44 6.60 7.88 13.04
C TYR A 44 5.29 8.63 12.77
N ILE A 45 4.84 8.60 11.51
CA ILE A 45 3.53 9.11 11.11
C ILE A 45 2.42 8.28 11.74
N PHE A 46 2.57 6.94 11.71
CA PHE A 46 1.64 5.97 12.30
C PHE A 46 2.31 5.30 13.51
N LEU A 47 2.23 5.94 14.67
CA LEU A 47 2.75 5.39 15.92
C LEU A 47 1.74 4.38 16.50
N ASN A 48 2.23 3.25 17.01
CA ASN A 48 1.36 2.31 17.71
C ASN A 48 1.03 2.85 19.11
N LEU A 49 -0.26 3.08 19.38
CA LEU A 49 -0.74 3.65 20.64
C LEU A 49 -1.23 2.59 21.64
N HIS A 50 -1.28 1.30 21.28
CA HIS A 50 -1.88 0.27 22.13
C HIS A 50 -1.02 -0.12 23.34
N ASN A 51 0.31 -0.04 23.24
CA ASN A 51 1.20 -0.48 24.31
C ASN A 51 1.90 0.72 24.96
N TYR A 52 1.30 1.21 26.05
CA TYR A 52 1.78 2.37 26.80
C TYR A 52 3.26 2.24 27.20
N ARG A 53 3.70 1.04 27.61
CA ARG A 53 5.11 0.77 27.97
C ARG A 53 6.08 0.95 26.79
N SER A 54 5.64 0.60 25.58
CA SER A 54 6.45 0.80 24.37
C SER A 54 6.51 2.27 23.93
N ILE A 55 5.49 3.06 24.27
CA ILE A 55 5.43 4.48 23.91
C ILE A 55 6.22 5.33 24.91
N SER A 56 6.16 4.98 26.19
CA SER A 56 6.87 5.66 27.27
C SER A 56 8.36 5.34 27.31
N SER A 57 8.80 4.29 26.62
CA SER A 57 10.21 3.96 26.43
C SER A 57 10.75 4.53 25.11
N ASN A 58 12.09 4.59 24.99
CA ASN A 58 12.75 4.96 23.73
C ASN A 58 12.56 3.91 22.61
N ASN A 59 11.79 2.84 22.84
CA ASN A 59 11.56 1.75 21.89
C ASN A 59 10.16 1.84 21.26
N GLN A 60 9.83 3.02 20.76
CA GLN A 60 8.56 3.28 20.10
C GLN A 60 8.44 2.45 18.82
N LEU A 61 7.27 1.83 18.61
CA LEU A 61 7.00 0.98 17.47
C LEU A 61 5.96 1.62 16.55
N PRO A 62 6.13 1.54 15.22
CA PRO A 62 5.09 1.94 14.30
C PRO A 62 3.92 0.95 14.37
N VAL A 63 2.75 1.36 13.85
CA VAL A 63 1.63 0.44 13.65
C VAL A 63 2.07 -0.74 12.78
N THR A 64 1.72 -1.95 13.21
CA THR A 64 2.13 -3.18 12.52
C THR A 64 1.22 -3.50 11.34
N GLN A 65 1.74 -4.25 10.37
CA GLN A 65 0.95 -4.70 9.23
C GLN A 65 -0.24 -5.59 9.65
N ALA A 66 -0.08 -6.40 10.71
CA ALA A 66 -1.16 -7.22 11.26
C ALA A 66 -2.32 -6.34 11.76
N SER A 67 -2.00 -5.33 12.58
CA SER A 67 -3.01 -4.38 13.09
C SER A 67 -3.73 -3.64 11.96
N LEU A 68 -3.01 -3.18 10.92
CA LEU A 68 -3.65 -2.54 9.78
C LEU A 68 -4.53 -3.51 8.96
N ASN A 69 -4.13 -4.77 8.81
CA ASN A 69 -4.96 -5.79 8.16
C ASN A 69 -6.24 -6.07 8.94
N ASP A 70 -6.17 -6.11 10.26
CA ASP A 70 -7.35 -6.34 11.10
C ASP A 70 -8.30 -5.14 11.07
N MET A 71 -7.76 -3.92 11.07
CA MET A 71 -8.53 -2.69 10.83
C MET A 71 -9.20 -2.69 9.45
N LEU A 72 -8.51 -3.17 8.41
CA LEU A 72 -9.07 -3.31 7.07
C LEU A 72 -10.25 -4.30 7.06
N LYS A 73 -10.09 -5.47 7.69
CA LYS A 73 -11.18 -6.47 7.79
C LYS A 73 -12.39 -5.89 8.51
N ALA A 74 -12.17 -5.18 9.61
CA ALA A 74 -13.24 -4.53 10.37
C ALA A 74 -13.97 -3.46 9.54
N ALA A 75 -13.23 -2.64 8.78
CA ALA A 75 -13.81 -1.66 7.88
C ALA A 75 -14.65 -2.32 6.77
N CYS A 76 -14.11 -3.35 6.11
CA CYS A 76 -14.84 -4.09 5.08
C CYS A 76 -16.12 -4.74 5.62
N SER A 77 -16.05 -5.37 6.79
CA SER A 77 -17.23 -5.96 7.45
C SER A 77 -18.30 -4.91 7.76
N LYS A 78 -17.91 -3.73 8.27
CA LYS A 78 -18.85 -2.61 8.50
C LYS A 78 -19.49 -2.07 7.23
N SER A 79 -18.78 -2.14 6.11
CA SER A 79 -19.28 -1.72 4.79
C SER A 79 -20.02 -2.81 4.03
N GLY A 80 -20.25 -3.99 4.62
CA GLY A 80 -20.91 -5.11 3.94
C GLY A 80 -20.08 -5.74 2.82
N ILE A 81 -18.77 -5.52 2.80
CA ILE A 81 -17.87 -6.10 1.80
C ILE A 81 -17.48 -7.50 2.26
N GLU A 82 -18.03 -8.49 1.57
CA GLU A 82 -17.72 -9.90 1.85
C GLU A 82 -16.45 -10.36 1.13
N LYS A 83 -15.69 -11.21 1.82
CA LYS A 83 -14.52 -11.85 1.26
C LYS A 83 -14.96 -12.94 0.28
N GLN A 84 -14.45 -12.91 -0.95
CA GLN A 84 -14.67 -13.99 -1.91
C GLN A 84 -14.02 -15.30 -1.44
N LYS A 85 -14.63 -16.44 -1.80
CA LYS A 85 -14.10 -17.78 -1.52
C LYS A 85 -12.66 -17.90 -2.05
N ASN A 86 -11.75 -18.41 -1.23
CA ASN A 86 -10.30 -18.53 -1.52
C ASN A 86 -9.52 -17.22 -1.73
N SER A 87 -10.09 -16.06 -1.41
CA SER A 87 -9.35 -14.78 -1.44
C SER A 87 -8.74 -14.42 -0.08
N VAL A 88 -7.71 -13.58 -0.07
CA VAL A 88 -7.16 -12.98 1.16
C VAL A 88 -7.50 -11.51 1.15
N LEU A 89 -8.23 -11.05 2.17
CA LEU A 89 -8.45 -9.62 2.42
C LEU A 89 -7.30 -9.11 3.29
N ALA A 90 -6.31 -8.52 2.65
CA ALA A 90 -5.15 -7.92 3.30
C ALA A 90 -4.68 -6.70 2.50
N LEU A 91 -3.91 -5.83 3.14
CA LEU A 91 -3.31 -4.66 2.47
C LEU A 91 -2.44 -5.06 1.28
N TYR A 92 -1.79 -6.23 1.34
CA TYR A 92 -1.01 -6.73 0.21
C TYR A 92 -1.88 -6.93 -1.04
N SER A 93 -3.15 -7.31 -0.87
CA SER A 93 -4.10 -7.48 -1.97
C SER A 93 -4.35 -6.17 -2.72
N LEU A 94 -4.32 -5.02 -2.03
CA LEU A 94 -4.40 -3.71 -2.67
C LEU A 94 -3.17 -3.45 -3.56
N ARG A 95 -1.97 -3.84 -3.11
CA ARG A 95 -0.74 -3.73 -3.91
C ARG A 95 -0.79 -4.62 -5.14
N VAL A 96 -1.28 -5.84 -5.00
CA VAL A 96 -1.47 -6.80 -6.11
C VAL A 96 -2.45 -6.22 -7.12
N TYR A 97 -3.62 -5.78 -6.66
CA TYR A 97 -4.66 -5.18 -7.49
C TYR A 97 -4.13 -3.97 -8.28
N LEU A 98 -3.46 -3.03 -7.60
CA LEU A 98 -2.87 -1.86 -8.26
C LEU A 98 -1.80 -2.26 -9.29
N SER A 99 -0.96 -3.25 -8.98
CA SER A 99 0.06 -3.74 -9.92
C SER A 99 -0.58 -4.33 -11.18
N SER A 100 -1.65 -5.11 -11.01
CA SER A 100 -2.41 -5.67 -12.13
C SER A 100 -3.13 -4.60 -12.94
N LEU A 101 -3.70 -3.57 -12.31
CA LEU A 101 -4.28 -2.44 -13.04
C LEU A 101 -3.22 -1.71 -13.88
N LEU A 102 -2.08 -1.39 -13.28
CA LEU A 102 -0.99 -0.68 -13.97
C LEU A 102 -0.38 -1.52 -15.09
N GLY A 103 -0.27 -2.84 -14.90
CA GLY A 103 0.31 -3.75 -15.88
C GLY A 103 -0.58 -4.01 -17.10
N ASN A 104 -1.89 -3.76 -16.97
CA ASN A 104 -2.87 -3.90 -18.05
C ASN A 104 -3.29 -2.55 -18.66
N ASP A 105 -2.73 -1.43 -18.19
CA ASP A 105 -2.99 -0.11 -18.77
C ASP A 105 -2.02 0.17 -19.92
N ASN A 106 -2.52 0.08 -21.16
CA ASN A 106 -1.72 0.29 -22.37
C ASN A 106 -1.12 1.71 -22.50
N ARG A 107 -1.55 2.67 -21.67
CA ARG A 107 -1.01 4.04 -21.66
C ARG A 107 0.24 4.16 -20.78
N ILE A 108 0.52 3.16 -19.93
CA ILE A 108 1.63 3.19 -18.98
C ILE A 108 2.62 2.08 -19.37
N SER A 109 3.90 2.46 -19.51
CA SER A 109 4.93 1.45 -19.75
C SER A 109 5.05 0.49 -18.56
N ASN A 110 5.08 -0.81 -18.84
CA ASN A 110 5.33 -1.85 -17.82
C ASN A 110 6.67 -1.66 -17.09
N MET A 111 7.67 -1.08 -17.76
CA MET A 111 8.94 -0.69 -17.11
C MET A 111 8.74 0.42 -16.08
N TYR A 112 7.92 1.42 -16.40
CA TYR A 112 7.59 2.48 -15.46
C TYR A 112 6.79 1.92 -14.28
N ALA A 113 5.75 1.12 -14.55
CA ALA A 113 4.92 0.50 -13.53
C ALA A 113 5.73 -0.39 -12.57
N CYS A 114 6.62 -1.25 -13.09
CA CYS A 114 7.40 -2.17 -12.24
C CYS A 114 8.36 -1.42 -11.29
N GLN A 115 8.98 -0.34 -11.77
CA GLN A 115 9.84 0.51 -10.95
C GLN A 115 9.06 1.16 -9.80
N ARG A 116 7.87 1.71 -10.09
CA ARG A 116 7.00 2.31 -9.05
C ARG A 116 6.52 1.28 -8.04
N MET A 117 6.24 0.05 -8.49
CA MET A 117 5.87 -1.06 -7.61
C MET A 117 7.08 -1.76 -6.97
N GLY A 118 8.31 -1.27 -7.18
CA GLY A 118 9.52 -1.79 -6.54
C GLY A 118 9.88 -3.23 -6.92
N ASN A 119 9.38 -3.71 -8.06
CA ASN A 119 9.61 -5.05 -8.59
C ASN A 119 10.68 -5.03 -9.70
N THR A 120 11.32 -6.16 -9.94
CA THR A 120 12.05 -6.35 -11.22
C THR A 120 11.02 -6.49 -12.34
N ILE A 121 11.37 -6.13 -13.57
CA ILE A 121 10.44 -6.24 -14.71
C ILE A 121 9.97 -7.68 -14.90
N GLN A 122 10.86 -8.66 -14.77
CA GLN A 122 10.53 -10.07 -14.92
C GLN A 122 9.47 -10.53 -13.91
N VAL A 123 9.63 -10.18 -12.63
CA VAL A 123 8.63 -10.51 -11.58
C VAL A 123 7.33 -9.76 -11.83
N PHE A 124 7.40 -8.52 -12.29
CA PHE A 124 6.21 -7.71 -12.53
C PHE A 124 5.36 -8.30 -13.68
N LEU A 125 5.99 -8.62 -14.80
CA LEU A 125 5.32 -9.21 -15.95
C LEU A 125 4.71 -10.56 -15.60
N SER A 126 5.48 -11.47 -15.00
CA SER A 126 4.98 -12.82 -14.68
C SER A 126 3.86 -12.84 -13.64
N THR A 127 3.85 -11.89 -12.70
CA THR A 127 2.91 -11.89 -11.58
C THR A 127 1.64 -11.11 -11.87
N TYR A 128 1.75 -9.98 -12.59
CA TYR A 128 0.66 -9.00 -12.69
C TYR A 128 0.16 -8.76 -14.12
N VAL A 129 1.02 -8.94 -15.12
CA VAL A 129 0.63 -8.81 -16.53
C VAL A 129 0.15 -10.17 -17.01
N LYS A 130 -1.14 -10.42 -16.84
CA LYS A 130 -1.76 -11.63 -17.38
C LYS A 130 -2.18 -11.33 -18.80
N GLU A 131 -1.70 -12.14 -19.75
CA GLU A 131 -2.19 -12.10 -21.11
C GLU A 131 -3.69 -12.39 -21.11
N ASN A 132 -4.50 -11.37 -21.40
CA ASN A 132 -5.92 -11.58 -21.63
C ASN A 132 -6.08 -12.14 -23.05
N ARG A 133 -6.58 -13.38 -23.19
CA ARG A 133 -6.79 -14.04 -24.50
C ARG A 133 -7.58 -13.16 -25.49
N GLU A 134 -8.52 -12.35 -24.99
CA GLU A 134 -9.28 -11.40 -25.81
C GLU A 134 -8.43 -10.23 -26.32
N SER A 135 -7.47 -9.75 -25.52
CA SER A 135 -6.51 -8.72 -25.95
C SER A 135 -5.58 -9.22 -27.05
N TYR A 136 -5.19 -10.50 -27.01
CA TYR A 136 -4.36 -11.10 -28.06
C TYR A 136 -5.12 -11.23 -29.38
N LYS A 137 -6.38 -11.66 -29.36
CA LYS A 137 -7.24 -11.71 -30.56
C LYS A 137 -7.47 -10.32 -31.16
N GLN A 138 -7.62 -9.30 -30.31
CA GLN A 138 -7.86 -7.93 -30.77
C GLN A 138 -6.58 -7.30 -31.35
N ASN A 139 -5.43 -7.55 -30.72
CA ASN A 139 -4.14 -7.13 -31.25
C ASN A 139 -3.78 -7.91 -32.53
N SER A 140 -3.91 -9.24 -32.58
CA SER A 140 -3.55 -10.01 -33.79
C SER A 140 -4.31 -9.56 -35.04
N ARG A 141 -5.55 -9.08 -34.89
CA ARG A 141 -6.35 -8.46 -35.97
C ARG A 141 -5.83 -7.10 -36.43
N LEU A 142 -5.17 -6.34 -35.55
CA LEU A 142 -4.53 -5.05 -35.88
C LEU A 142 -3.18 -5.26 -36.60
N TRP A 143 -2.52 -6.39 -36.38
CA TRP A 143 -1.22 -6.72 -36.96
C TRP A 143 -1.29 -7.59 -38.22
N SER A 144 -2.46 -8.14 -38.54
CA SER A 144 -2.74 -8.73 -39.86
C SER A 144 -3.05 -7.62 -40.86
N CYS A 145 -2.00 -7.02 -41.41
CA CYS A 145 -2.05 -6.31 -42.70
C CYS A 145 -1.92 -7.32 -43.84
#